data_AF-A0A238YTS7-F1
#
_entry.id   AF-A0A238YTS7-F1
#
_cell.length_a   1.000
_cell.length_b   1.000
_cell.length_c   1.000
_cell.angle_alpha   90.00
_cell.angle_beta   90.00
_cell.angle_gamma   90.00
#
_symmetry.space_group_name_H-M   'P 1'
#
loop_
_entity.id
_entity.type
_entity.pdbx_description
1 polymer ?
#
loop_
_entity_poly.entity_id
_entity_poly.type
_entity_poly.pdbx_seq_one_letter_code
_entity_poly.pdbx_strand_id
1 'polypeptide(L)'
;MHKEDNPKEAAIIVSKKYIKKGYALDFSIESLENEIDKILEKENPKDWIESAKLESELTAYIGETICQIFDAKWKGEYYSENSGMNFYTCKIEKNGFEFGPSHFVGYYLSNGKESEGSFEEYLHSRDYSKGIFYDFLGGGLINKISGKK
;
A
#
# COMPACT_ATOMS: atom_id res chain seq x y z
N MET A 1 16.36 -9.52 -13.55
CA MET A 1 15.86 -8.82 -12.37
C MET A 1 16.33 -7.38 -12.49
N HIS A 2 15.40 -6.47 -12.77
CA HIS A 2 15.72 -5.05 -12.87
C HIS A 2 16.02 -4.52 -11.47
N LYS A 3 16.85 -3.49 -11.37
CA LYS A 3 17.17 -2.84 -10.08
C LYS A 3 15.89 -2.35 -9.36
N GLU A 4 14.89 -2.00 -10.16
CA GLU A 4 13.57 -1.54 -9.73
C GLU A 4 12.69 -2.66 -9.16
N ASP A 5 13.05 -3.94 -9.35
CA ASP A 5 12.35 -5.09 -8.73
C ASP A 5 12.78 -5.32 -7.27
N ASN A 6 13.60 -4.42 -6.71
CA ASN A 6 13.82 -4.35 -5.27
C ASN A 6 12.82 -3.36 -4.65
N PRO A 7 11.86 -3.82 -3.83
CA PRO A 7 10.80 -2.96 -3.32
C PRO A 7 11.32 -1.83 -2.43
N LYS A 8 12.45 -2.04 -1.72
CA LYS A 8 13.09 -1.00 -0.91
C LYS A 8 13.67 0.12 -1.77
N GLU A 9 14.35 -0.23 -2.85
CA GLU A 9 14.91 0.77 -3.77
C GLU A 9 13.80 1.51 -4.53
N ALA A 10 12.77 0.77 -4.97
CA ALA A 10 11.58 1.34 -5.59
C ALA A 10 10.89 2.35 -4.65
N ALA A 11 10.72 2.02 -3.37
CA ALA A 11 10.13 2.91 -2.39
C ALA A 11 10.90 4.24 -2.24
N ILE A 12 12.24 4.21 -2.28
CA ILE A 12 13.08 5.41 -2.24
C ILE A 12 12.91 6.25 -3.52
N ILE A 13 12.82 5.61 -4.68
CA ILE A 13 12.58 6.29 -5.96
C ILE A 13 11.22 6.98 -5.94
N VAL A 14 10.18 6.27 -5.48
CA VAL A 14 8.81 6.75 -5.36
C VAL A 14 8.72 7.92 -4.39
N SER A 15 9.29 7.80 -3.18
CA SER A 15 9.35 8.89 -2.20
C SER A 15 9.94 10.16 -2.82
N LYS A 16 11.10 10.06 -3.49
CA LYS A 16 11.73 11.19 -4.18
C LYS A 16 10.86 11.77 -5.31
N LYS A 17 10.13 10.93 -6.05
CA LYS A 17 9.23 11.35 -7.11
C LYS A 17 8.09 12.20 -6.55
N TYR A 18 7.42 11.75 -5.50
CA TYR A 18 6.27 12.45 -4.92
C TYR A 18 6.67 13.66 -4.06
N ILE A 19 7.82 13.64 -3.40
CA ILE A 19 8.37 14.84 -2.75
C ILE A 19 8.55 15.98 -3.75
N LYS A 20 9.06 15.69 -4.96
CA LYS A 20 9.18 16.70 -6.03
C LYS A 20 7.83 17.24 -6.52
N LYS A 21 6.75 16.50 -6.29
CA LYS A 21 5.36 16.91 -6.59
C LYS A 21 4.70 17.65 -5.42
N GLY A 22 5.38 17.80 -4.29
CA GLY A 22 4.89 18.52 -3.10
C GLY A 22 4.19 17.65 -2.05
N TYR A 23 4.31 16.32 -2.13
CA TYR A 23 3.80 15.40 -1.10
C TYR A 23 4.85 15.15 -0.01
N ALA A 24 4.40 14.75 1.18
CA ALA A 24 5.27 14.47 2.33
C ALA A 24 5.50 12.96 2.50
N LEU A 25 6.30 12.34 1.62
CA LEU A 25 6.59 10.90 1.67
C LEU A 25 7.91 10.56 2.39
N ASP A 26 7.92 10.63 3.72
CA ASP A 26 9.13 10.50 4.56
C ASP A 26 9.29 9.16 5.29
N PHE A 27 8.46 8.17 4.99
CA PHE A 27 8.46 6.84 5.63
C PHE A 27 7.99 6.88 7.10
N SER A 28 7.19 7.88 7.46
CA SER A 28 6.46 7.94 8.73
C SER A 28 5.06 7.37 8.61
N ILE A 29 4.43 7.05 9.75
CA ILE A 29 3.00 6.72 9.79
C ILE A 29 2.15 7.91 9.33
N GLU A 30 2.52 9.12 9.71
CA GLU A 30 1.82 10.34 9.31
C GLU A 30 1.80 10.50 7.78
N SER A 31 2.90 10.15 7.09
CA SER A 31 2.94 10.16 5.63
C SER A 31 1.96 9.15 5.00
N LEU A 32 1.80 7.98 5.61
CA LEU A 32 0.84 6.99 5.15
C LEU A 32 -0.59 7.48 5.34
N GLU A 33 -0.92 8.00 6.52
CA GLU A 33 -2.25 8.49 6.87
C GLU A 33 -2.69 9.66 6.00
N ASN A 34 -1.77 10.57 5.67
CA ASN A 34 -2.13 11.83 5.04
C ASN A 34 -1.93 11.87 3.53
N GLU A 35 -0.96 11.14 2.98
CA GLU A 35 -0.52 11.35 1.60
C GLU A 35 -1.06 10.31 0.62
N ILE A 36 -1.34 9.08 1.08
CA ILE A 36 -1.79 7.99 0.20
C ILE A 36 -3.12 8.33 -0.49
N ASP A 37 -4.12 8.75 0.29
CA ASP A 37 -5.41 9.17 -0.26
C ASP A 37 -5.27 10.37 -1.21
N LYS A 38 -4.47 11.38 -0.84
CA LYS A 38 -4.23 12.56 -1.68
C LYS A 38 -3.62 12.18 -3.02
N ILE A 39 -2.69 11.23 -3.03
CA ILE A 39 -2.05 10.75 -4.26
C ILE A 39 -3.09 10.01 -5.11
N LEU A 40 -3.86 9.09 -4.52
CA LEU A 40 -4.87 8.32 -5.23
C LEU A 40 -5.98 9.21 -5.82
N GLU A 41 -6.39 10.26 -5.11
CA GLU A 41 -7.38 11.23 -5.60
C GLU A 41 -6.86 12.10 -6.75
N LYS A 42 -5.56 12.45 -6.75
CA LYS A 42 -4.99 13.44 -7.68
C LYS A 42 -4.34 12.83 -8.93
N GLU A 43 -3.70 11.67 -8.82
CA GLU A 43 -2.96 11.07 -9.94
C GLU A 43 -3.87 10.38 -10.97
N ASN A 44 -5.18 10.23 -10.67
CA ASN A 44 -6.26 9.72 -11.52
C ASN A 44 -5.81 9.08 -12.85
N PRO A 45 -5.38 7.80 -12.83
CA PRO A 45 -4.84 7.12 -14.00
C PRO A 45 -5.87 6.99 -15.12
N LYS A 46 -5.44 7.21 -16.37
CA LYS A 46 -6.32 7.23 -17.55
C LYS A 46 -6.59 5.86 -18.15
N ASP A 47 -5.70 4.90 -17.88
CA ASP A 47 -5.77 3.55 -18.40
C ASP A 47 -5.19 2.54 -17.41
N TRP A 48 -5.30 1.25 -17.76
CA TRP A 48 -4.84 0.16 -16.92
C TRP A 48 -3.32 0.13 -16.72
N ILE A 49 -2.53 0.71 -17.64
CA ILE A 49 -1.06 0.77 -17.54
C ILE A 49 -0.67 1.81 -16.48
N GLU A 50 -1.27 3.00 -16.55
CA GLU A 50 -1.09 4.05 -15.55
C GLU A 50 -1.57 3.59 -14.17
N SER A 51 -2.70 2.88 -14.10
CA SER A 51 -3.20 2.29 -12.85
C SER A 51 -2.24 1.25 -12.27
N ALA A 52 -1.76 0.32 -13.09
CA ALA A 52 -0.79 -0.70 -12.67
C ALA A 52 0.50 -0.07 -12.14
N LYS A 53 0.97 0.98 -12.81
CA LYS A 53 2.17 1.72 -12.39
C LYS A 53 1.95 2.40 -11.03
N LEU A 54 0.83 3.11 -10.87
CA LEU A 54 0.49 3.75 -9.60
C LEU A 54 0.35 2.72 -8.47
N GLU A 55 -0.28 1.58 -8.74
CA GLU A 55 -0.37 0.46 -7.81
C GLU A 55 1.00 -0.04 -7.38
N SER A 56 1.90 -0.28 -8.33
CA SER A 56 3.26 -0.73 -8.03
C SER A 56 4.04 0.30 -7.19
N GLU A 57 3.99 1.57 -7.57
CA GLU A 57 4.68 2.64 -6.86
C GLU A 57 4.22 2.75 -5.41
N LEU A 58 2.90 2.77 -5.19
CA LEU A 58 2.33 2.85 -3.85
C LEU A 58 2.54 1.55 -3.06
N THR A 59 2.53 0.38 -3.71
CA THR A 59 2.84 -0.90 -3.08
C THR A 59 4.23 -0.86 -2.46
N ALA A 60 5.25 -0.45 -3.22
CA ALA A 60 6.62 -0.33 -2.74
C ALA A 60 6.71 0.64 -1.56
N TYR A 61 6.14 1.84 -1.73
CA TYR A 61 6.23 2.88 -0.71
C TYR A 61 5.53 2.48 0.60
N ILE A 62 4.29 2.01 0.52
CA ILE A 62 3.50 1.58 1.69
C ILE A 62 4.20 0.42 2.39
N GLY A 63 4.55 -0.64 1.64
CA GLY A 63 5.14 -1.82 2.25
C GLY A 63 6.49 -1.55 2.89
N GLU A 64 7.35 -0.74 2.27
CA GLU A 64 8.66 -0.42 2.84
C GLU A 64 8.52 0.48 4.08
N THR A 65 7.57 1.41 4.07
CA THR A 65 7.26 2.24 5.23
C THR A 65 6.82 1.38 6.41
N ILE A 66 5.92 0.42 6.19
CA ILE A 66 5.48 -0.51 7.25
C ILE A 66 6.64 -1.40 7.72
N CYS A 67 7.48 -1.90 6.81
CA CYS A 67 8.68 -2.66 7.15
C CYS A 67 9.61 -1.87 8.08
N GLN A 68 9.84 -0.59 7.81
CA GLN A 68 10.70 0.25 8.64
C GLN A 68 10.10 0.55 10.01
N ILE A 69 8.80 0.87 10.08
CA ILE A 69 8.17 1.28 11.33
C ILE A 69 7.94 0.09 12.28
N PHE A 70 7.55 -1.06 11.74
CA PHE A 70 7.14 -2.22 12.54
C PHE A 70 8.15 -3.38 12.52
N ASP A 71 9.33 -3.18 11.92
CA ASP A 71 10.33 -4.24 11.73
C ASP A 71 9.71 -5.47 11.04
N ALA A 72 8.91 -5.23 10.00
CA ALA A 72 8.31 -6.26 9.16
C ALA A 72 9.25 -6.65 8.03
N LYS A 73 8.94 -7.74 7.32
CA LYS A 73 9.77 -8.27 6.23
C LYS A 73 8.97 -8.41 4.96
N TRP A 74 9.58 -8.07 3.84
CA TRP A 74 9.04 -8.41 2.52
C TRP A 74 9.00 -9.93 2.31
N LYS A 75 7.96 -10.39 1.62
CA LYS A 75 7.73 -11.78 1.24
C LYS A 75 7.21 -11.85 -0.20
N GLY A 76 7.77 -12.78 -0.97
CA GLY A 76 7.42 -12.98 -2.37
C GLY A 76 8.17 -12.04 -3.31
N GLU A 77 7.58 -11.74 -4.46
CA GLU A 77 8.24 -11.01 -5.55
C GLU A 77 7.52 -9.70 -5.84
N TYR A 78 8.30 -8.61 -5.89
CA TYR A 78 7.86 -7.30 -6.31
C TYR A 78 8.21 -7.08 -7.78
N TYR A 79 7.27 -6.54 -8.53
CA TYR A 79 7.42 -6.23 -9.95
C TYR A 79 7.14 -4.76 -10.18
N SER A 80 8.14 -4.05 -10.70
CA SER A 80 8.07 -2.61 -10.97
C SER A 80 7.21 -2.22 -12.19
N GLU A 81 7.15 -3.09 -13.20
CA GLU A 81 6.52 -2.82 -14.50
C GLU A 81 5.57 -3.96 -14.93
N ASN A 82 4.57 -4.32 -14.12
CA ASN A 82 3.61 -5.36 -14.53
C ASN A 82 2.21 -5.19 -13.92
N SER A 83 1.17 -5.46 -14.72
CA SER A 83 -0.23 -5.24 -14.36
C SER A 83 -0.75 -6.24 -13.34
N GLY A 84 -0.87 -5.82 -12.08
CA GLY A 84 -1.59 -6.53 -11.03
C GLY A 84 -0.89 -7.76 -10.45
N MET A 85 0.35 -8.07 -10.86
CA MET A 85 1.13 -9.18 -10.29
C MET A 85 1.40 -8.98 -8.79
N ASN A 86 1.72 -7.75 -8.39
CA ASN A 86 1.99 -7.39 -7.00
C ASN A 86 0.80 -7.67 -6.07
N PHE A 87 -0.44 -7.65 -6.59
CA PHE A 87 -1.63 -8.06 -5.84
C PHE A 87 -1.55 -9.51 -5.34
N TYR A 88 -0.93 -10.40 -6.13
CA TYR A 88 -0.87 -11.82 -5.84
C TYR A 88 0.46 -12.26 -5.21
N THR A 89 1.56 -11.58 -5.54
CA THR A 89 2.91 -12.08 -5.25
C THR A 89 3.67 -11.28 -4.20
N CYS A 90 3.30 -10.03 -3.93
CA CYS A 90 4.10 -9.13 -3.10
C CYS A 90 3.39 -8.85 -1.77
N LYS A 91 4.00 -9.29 -0.67
CA LYS A 91 3.45 -9.13 0.68
C LYS A 91 4.50 -8.63 1.66
N ILE A 92 4.05 -8.13 2.79
CA ILE A 92 4.82 -7.97 4.01
C ILE A 92 4.36 -9.00 5.04
N GLU A 93 5.28 -9.45 5.89
CA GLU A 93 5.03 -10.40 6.97
C GLU A 93 5.57 -9.86 8.29
N LYS A 94 4.74 -9.95 9.35
CA LYS A 94 5.15 -9.73 10.75
C LYS A 94 4.37 -10.67 11.65
N ASN A 95 5.06 -11.38 12.55
CA ASN A 95 4.43 -12.24 13.56
C ASN A 95 3.43 -13.27 12.98
N GLY A 96 3.69 -13.80 11.78
CA GLY A 96 2.81 -14.74 11.09
C GLY A 96 1.57 -14.11 10.44
N PHE A 97 1.40 -12.79 10.55
CA PHE A 97 0.40 -12.04 9.79
C PHE A 97 1.02 -11.55 8.48
N GLU A 98 0.31 -11.77 7.37
CA GLU A 98 0.69 -11.32 6.03
C GLU A 98 -0.26 -10.23 5.54
N PHE A 99 0.31 -9.21 4.86
CA PHE A 99 -0.45 -8.13 4.24
C PHE A 99 0.10 -7.81 2.86
N GLY A 100 -0.77 -7.61 1.87
CA GLY A 100 -0.40 -7.13 0.54
C GLY A 100 -0.69 -5.63 0.41
N PRO A 101 0.33 -4.74 0.37
CA PRO A 101 0.12 -3.30 0.20
C PRO A 101 -0.68 -2.93 -1.06
N SER A 102 -0.51 -3.71 -2.11
CA SER A 102 -1.25 -3.65 -3.38
C SER A 102 -2.76 -3.84 -3.22
N HIS A 103 -3.23 -4.52 -2.16
CA HIS A 103 -4.66 -4.80 -1.98
C HIS A 103 -5.45 -3.52 -1.81
N PHE A 104 -5.09 -2.68 -0.81
CA PHE A 104 -5.79 -1.41 -0.60
C PHE A 104 -5.78 -0.57 -1.88
N VAL A 105 -4.62 -0.46 -2.53
CA VAL A 105 -4.46 0.39 -3.72
C VAL A 105 -5.30 -0.12 -4.89
N GLY A 106 -5.23 -1.41 -5.20
CA GLY A 106 -5.99 -2.00 -6.30
C GLY A 106 -7.51 -1.91 -6.08
N TYR A 107 -7.97 -2.12 -4.85
CA TYR A 107 -9.38 -1.94 -4.49
C TYR A 107 -9.82 -0.48 -4.60
N TYR A 108 -9.01 0.46 -4.09
CA TYR A 108 -9.30 1.90 -4.21
C TYR A 108 -9.39 2.33 -5.68
N LEU A 109 -8.44 1.92 -6.51
CA LEU A 109 -8.43 2.25 -7.94
C LEU A 109 -9.63 1.64 -8.70
N SER A 110 -10.14 0.50 -8.23
CA SER A 110 -11.29 -0.18 -8.86
C SER A 110 -12.65 0.35 -8.41
N ASN A 111 -12.79 0.71 -7.12
CA ASN A 111 -14.08 0.98 -6.48
C ASN A 111 -14.24 2.43 -5.99
N GLY A 112 -13.15 3.20 -5.95
CA GLY A 112 -13.10 4.55 -5.40
C GLY A 112 -13.19 4.62 -3.87
N LYS A 113 -12.94 5.82 -3.34
CA LYS A 113 -12.91 6.10 -1.90
C LYS A 113 -14.21 5.79 -1.18
N GLU A 114 -15.37 6.01 -1.80
CA GLU A 114 -16.66 5.80 -1.14
C GLU A 114 -16.89 4.34 -0.73
N SER A 115 -16.30 3.40 -1.48
CA SER A 115 -16.41 1.97 -1.21
C SER A 115 -15.35 1.47 -0.23
N GLU A 116 -14.16 2.06 -0.27
CA GLU A 116 -13.00 1.59 0.49
C GLU A 116 -12.74 2.40 1.79
N GLY A 117 -13.14 3.66 1.87
CA GLY A 117 -12.68 4.55 2.93
C GLY A 117 -11.23 5.00 2.75
N SER A 118 -10.67 5.68 3.74
CA SER A 118 -9.32 6.24 3.71
C SER A 118 -8.24 5.21 4.03
N PHE A 119 -6.98 5.51 3.69
CA PHE A 119 -5.85 4.68 4.11
C PHE A 119 -5.62 4.75 5.62
N GLU A 120 -5.89 5.88 6.26
CA GLU A 120 -5.88 6.03 7.72
C GLU A 120 -6.87 5.05 8.39
N GLU A 121 -8.11 4.99 7.91
CA GLU A 121 -9.10 4.02 8.37
C GLU A 121 -8.59 2.59 8.14
N TYR A 122 -7.99 2.32 6.98
CA TYR A 122 -7.40 1.02 6.71
C TYR A 122 -6.30 0.64 7.73
N LEU A 123 -5.46 1.60 8.14
CA LEU A 123 -4.39 1.40 9.13
C LEU A 123 -4.93 1.13 10.54
N HIS A 124 -5.91 1.92 10.99
CA HIS A 124 -6.34 1.93 12.40
C HIS A 124 -7.65 1.18 12.67
N SER A 125 -8.63 1.31 11.79
CA SER A 125 -9.97 0.77 12.00
C SER A 125 -10.79 0.71 10.71
N ARG A 126 -11.21 -0.49 10.31
CA ARG A 126 -12.41 -0.67 9.49
C ARG A 126 -13.43 -1.45 10.31
N ASP A 127 -14.41 -0.76 10.85
CA ASP A 127 -15.58 -1.38 11.50
C ASP A 127 -16.62 -1.74 10.42
N TYR A 128 -16.32 -2.72 9.57
CA TYR A 128 -17.32 -3.28 8.66
C TYR A 128 -18.16 -4.30 9.43
N SER A 129 -19.12 -3.82 10.19
CA SER A 129 -20.15 -4.66 10.79
C SER A 129 -21.12 -5.29 9.75
N LYS A 130 -20.93 -5.09 8.43
CA LYS A 130 -21.53 -5.86 7.31
C LYS A 130 -20.67 -5.85 6.03
N GLY A 131 -20.37 -7.01 5.42
CA GLY A 131 -19.69 -7.15 4.11
C GLY A 131 -19.09 -8.55 3.85
N ILE A 132 -18.73 -8.92 2.61
CA ILE A 132 -18.24 -10.28 2.26
C ILE A 132 -16.74 -10.48 2.56
N PHE A 133 -16.00 -9.41 2.88
CA PHE A 133 -14.54 -9.42 3.02
C PHE A 133 -14.03 -9.20 4.46
N TYR A 134 -14.72 -9.76 5.46
CA TYR A 134 -14.39 -9.59 6.88
C TYR A 134 -12.95 -9.95 7.26
N ASP A 135 -12.38 -10.99 6.63
CA ASP A 135 -11.07 -11.51 7.05
C ASP A 135 -9.90 -11.08 6.17
N PHE A 136 -10.18 -10.72 4.90
CA PHE A 136 -9.12 -10.48 3.90
C PHE A 136 -8.80 -8.98 3.72
N LEU A 137 -9.75 -8.08 3.99
CA LEU A 137 -9.62 -6.63 3.81
C LEU A 137 -9.91 -5.81 5.07
N GLY A 138 -10.17 -6.49 6.20
CA GLY A 138 -10.45 -5.84 7.47
C GLY A 138 -9.24 -5.01 7.88
N GLY A 139 -9.40 -3.69 7.94
CA GLY A 139 -8.39 -2.74 8.41
C GLY A 139 -7.94 -2.99 9.85
N GLY A 140 -7.41 -1.96 10.51
CA GLY A 140 -6.70 -2.18 11.77
C GLY A 140 -5.39 -2.94 11.56
N LEU A 141 -4.74 -2.67 10.42
CA LEU A 141 -3.45 -3.23 10.04
C LEU A 141 -2.42 -3.11 11.17
N ILE A 142 -2.39 -1.94 11.84
CA ILE A 142 -1.45 -1.68 12.92
C ILE A 142 -1.65 -2.64 14.10
N ASN A 143 -2.90 -2.92 14.48
CA ASN A 143 -3.21 -3.84 15.58
C ASN A 143 -2.79 -5.28 15.23
N LYS A 144 -3.08 -5.71 14.00
CA LYS A 144 -2.71 -7.04 13.48
C LYS A 144 -1.19 -7.24 13.45
N ILE A 145 -0.45 -6.26 12.95
CA ILE A 145 1.01 -6.30 12.86
C ILE A 145 1.66 -6.23 14.24
N SER A 146 1.12 -5.40 15.14
CA SER A 146 1.65 -5.21 16.49
C SER A 146 1.36 -6.38 17.44
N GLY A 147 0.55 -7.36 17.02
CA GLY A 147 0.19 -8.52 17.86
C GLY A 147 -0.69 -8.16 19.07
N LYS A 148 -1.30 -6.97 19.09
CA LYS A 148 -2.27 -6.58 20.12
C LYS A 148 -3.64 -7.10 19.69
N LYS A 149 -4.06 -8.21 20.28
CA LYS A 149 -5.45 -8.69 20.27
C LYS A 149 -6.27 -7.95 21.31
#